data_AF-A0A444INU8-F1
#
_entry.id   AF-A0A444INU8-F1
#
_cell.length_a   1.000
_cell.length_b   1.000
_cell.length_c   1.000
_cell.angle_alpha   90.00
_cell.angle_beta   90.00
_cell.angle_gamma   90.00
#
_symmetry.space_group_name_H-M   'P 1'
#
loop_
_entity.id
_entity.type
_entity.pdbx_description
1 polymer ?
#
loop_
_entity_poly.entity_id
_entity_poly.type
_entity_poly.pdbx_seq_one_letter_code
_entity_poly.pdbx_strand_id
1 'polypeptide(L)'
;MMLEAFAPYRSSEFQVKFATSAWERSQAHALRRAVFCEEQRIFEGDDRDAIDDDAIPIVALSMLGIAADQLVGTVRIHQAEPGLWWGSRLAVHPDFRKIGALGATLIKLAVSSANAIGCHTFLANVQVQNGLLFRRLHWDVIEEFEVYGKPHLRMKADLAYYPPCVTPEAGFTALSRKAA
;
A
#
# COMPACT_ATOMS: atom_id res chain seq x y z
N MET A 1 24.89 7.64 36.10
CA MET A 1 23.98 8.44 35.27
C MET A 1 23.32 7.48 34.28
N MET A 2 22.13 6.97 34.59
CA MET A 2 21.34 6.21 33.62
C MET A 2 20.58 7.23 32.80
N LEU A 3 21.03 7.48 31.57
CA LEU A 3 20.16 8.09 30.56
C LEU A 3 19.15 7.00 30.19
N GLU A 4 17.94 7.06 30.73
CA GLU A 4 16.83 6.28 30.18
C GLU A 4 16.74 6.61 28.68
N ALA A 5 16.81 5.57 27.85
CA ALA A 5 16.65 5.75 26.41
C ALA A 5 15.23 6.27 26.16
N PHE A 6 15.11 7.52 25.70
CA PHE A 6 13.83 8.08 25.29
C PHE A 6 13.22 7.17 24.22
N ALA A 7 11.92 6.91 24.34
CA ALA A 7 11.20 6.19 23.30
C ALA A 7 11.39 6.93 21.96
N PRO A 8 11.72 6.23 20.86
CA PRO A 8 11.90 6.87 19.57
C PRO A 8 10.60 7.57 19.17
N TYR A 9 10.72 8.78 18.62
CA TYR A 9 9.57 9.53 18.11
C TYR A 9 8.80 8.69 17.08
N ARG A 10 7.48 8.68 17.21
CA ARG A 10 6.58 8.05 16.24
C ARG A 10 5.51 9.07 15.87
N SER A 11 5.41 9.38 14.58
CA SER A 11 4.35 10.27 14.11
C SER A 11 2.97 9.70 14.41
N SER A 12 2.06 10.59 14.80
CA SER A 12 0.63 10.29 14.97
C SER A 12 -0.21 10.56 13.73
N GLU A 13 0.39 11.13 12.68
CA GLU A 13 -0.30 11.54 11.47
C GLU A 13 0.41 11.00 10.23
N PHE A 14 -0.38 10.47 9.31
CA PHE A 14 0.10 9.89 8.08
C PHE A 14 -0.69 10.44 6.90
N GLN A 15 0.01 10.77 5.82
CA GLN A 15 -0.62 11.12 4.55
C GLN A 15 -0.48 9.95 3.58
N VAL A 16 -1.60 9.51 3.02
CA VAL A 16 -1.66 8.47 1.98
C VAL A 16 -2.08 9.11 0.67
N LYS A 17 -1.20 9.14 -0.33
CA LYS A 17 -1.40 9.88 -1.60
C LYS A 17 -0.68 9.22 -2.77
N PHE A 18 -0.98 9.63 -3.99
CA PHE A 18 -0.13 9.32 -5.15
C PHE A 18 1.26 9.91 -4.96
N ALA A 19 2.29 9.17 -5.41
CA ALA A 19 3.66 9.66 -5.43
C ALA A 19 3.82 10.77 -6.49
N THR A 20 4.09 11.98 -6.03
CA THR A 20 4.21 13.20 -6.84
C THR A 20 5.66 13.65 -7.04
N SER A 21 6.59 13.17 -6.23
CA SER A 21 8.00 13.56 -6.27
C SER A 21 8.94 12.38 -6.55
N ALA A 22 10.13 12.67 -7.05
CA ALA A 22 11.17 11.66 -7.29
C ALA A 22 11.63 10.97 -6.00
N TRP A 23 11.72 11.71 -4.89
CA TRP A 23 12.07 11.16 -3.58
C TRP A 23 11.01 10.15 -3.10
N GLU A 24 9.72 10.48 -3.19
CA GLU A 24 8.64 9.55 -2.82
C GLU A 24 8.73 8.25 -3.63
N ARG A 25 8.98 8.33 -4.94
CA ARG A 25 9.12 7.16 -5.82
C ARG A 25 10.35 6.32 -5.49
N SER A 26 11.50 6.98 -5.26
CA SER A 26 12.74 6.32 -4.84
C SER A 26 12.57 5.60 -3.49
N GLN A 27 11.95 6.25 -2.51
CA GLN A 27 11.74 5.67 -1.19
C GLN A 27 10.69 4.54 -1.22
N ALA A 28 9.66 4.64 -2.06
CA ALA A 28 8.70 3.57 -2.27
C ALA A 28 9.38 2.31 -2.83
N HIS A 29 10.27 2.49 -3.80
CA HIS A 29 11.08 1.42 -4.35
C HIS A 29 12.00 0.79 -3.29
N ALA A 30 12.72 1.62 -2.52
CA ALA A 30 13.58 1.14 -1.44
C ALA A 30 12.79 0.33 -0.40
N LEU A 31 11.59 0.78 -0.01
CA LEU A 31 10.73 0.06 0.92
C LEU A 31 10.27 -1.29 0.34
N ARG A 32 9.88 -1.32 -0.95
CA ARG A 32 9.52 -2.58 -1.61
C ARG A 32 10.67 -3.56 -1.64
N ARG A 33 11.89 -3.12 -1.98
CA ARG A 33 13.08 -3.96 -1.93
C ARG A 33 13.34 -4.53 -0.53
N ALA A 34 13.28 -3.70 0.51
CA ALA A 34 13.46 -4.15 1.89
C ALA A 34 12.41 -5.20 2.28
N VAL A 35 11.13 -5.01 1.91
CA VAL A 35 10.05 -5.94 2.28
C VAL A 35 10.07 -7.21 1.42
N PHE A 36 10.15 -7.10 0.10
CA PHE A 36 9.99 -8.24 -0.80
C PHE A 36 11.27 -9.01 -1.07
N CYS A 37 12.43 -8.34 -1.10
CA CYS A 37 13.72 -9.00 -1.34
C CYS A 37 14.38 -9.41 -0.01
N GLU A 38 14.51 -8.49 0.93
CA GLU A 38 15.32 -8.74 2.15
C GLU A 38 14.51 -9.52 3.20
N GLU A 39 13.31 -9.04 3.54
CA GLU A 39 12.47 -9.67 4.56
C GLU A 39 11.77 -10.93 4.04
N GLN A 40 11.03 -10.83 2.93
CA GLN A 40 10.20 -11.94 2.45
C GLN A 40 10.92 -12.88 1.50
N ARG A 41 12.08 -12.49 0.95
CA ARG A 41 12.88 -13.28 0.00
C ARG A 41 12.06 -13.84 -1.18
N ILE A 42 11.18 -13.01 -1.73
CA ILE A 42 10.37 -13.33 -2.91
C ILE A 42 11.15 -13.04 -4.19
N PHE A 43 11.94 -11.96 -4.20
CA PHE A 43 12.76 -11.57 -5.33
C PHE A 43 14.24 -11.50 -4.93
N GLU A 44 15.12 -11.71 -5.90
CA GLU A 44 16.56 -11.60 -5.72
C GLU A 44 17.03 -10.22 -6.14
N GLY A 45 17.56 -9.45 -5.18
CA GLY A 45 18.17 -8.14 -5.40
C GLY A 45 17.20 -6.99 -5.62
N ASP A 46 16.22 -7.14 -6.52
CA ASP A 46 15.24 -6.10 -6.87
C ASP A 46 13.86 -6.69 -7.21
N ASP A 47 12.79 -5.99 -6.86
CA ASP A 47 11.41 -6.39 -7.15
C ASP A 47 10.78 -5.65 -8.35
N ARG A 48 11.55 -4.73 -8.98
CA ARG A 48 11.13 -3.96 -10.15
C ARG A 48 10.79 -4.85 -11.34
N ASP A 49 9.73 -4.50 -12.06
CA ASP A 49 9.34 -5.12 -13.33
C ASP A 49 8.86 -4.09 -14.36
N ALA A 50 8.51 -4.52 -15.56
CA ALA A 50 8.07 -3.62 -16.64
C ALA A 50 6.80 -2.82 -16.31
N ILE A 51 5.98 -3.28 -15.35
CA ILE A 51 4.77 -2.56 -14.93
C ILE A 51 5.16 -1.27 -14.16
N ASP A 52 6.35 -1.20 -13.57
CA ASP A 52 6.80 0.01 -12.86
C ASP A 52 6.93 1.25 -13.74
N ASP A 53 7.05 1.08 -15.06
CA ASP A 53 7.21 2.19 -15.99
C ASP A 53 5.90 2.96 -16.20
N ASP A 54 4.75 2.28 -16.11
CA ASP A 54 3.41 2.86 -16.32
C ASP A 54 2.51 2.82 -15.06
N ALA A 55 2.95 2.14 -14.00
CA ALA A 55 2.19 2.06 -12.76
C ALA A 55 2.14 3.40 -12.02
N ILE A 56 1.05 3.61 -11.30
CA ILE A 56 0.85 4.73 -10.39
C ILE A 56 1.25 4.28 -8.98
N PRO A 57 2.36 4.80 -8.43
CA PRO A 57 2.74 4.51 -7.05
C PRO A 57 1.91 5.35 -6.08
N ILE A 58 1.49 4.73 -4.99
CA ILE A 58 0.74 5.32 -3.89
C ILE A 58 1.56 5.11 -2.63
N VAL A 59 1.80 6.18 -1.88
CA VAL A 59 2.70 6.19 -0.73
C VAL A 59 1.95 6.56 0.53
N ALA A 60 2.41 6.03 1.66
CA ALA A 60 2.05 6.46 2.99
C ALA A 60 3.26 7.12 3.64
N LEU A 61 3.13 8.39 4.00
CA LEU A 61 4.16 9.23 4.59
C LEU A 61 3.83 9.47 6.06
N SER A 62 4.78 9.28 6.97
CA SER A 62 4.69 9.87 8.30
C SER A 62 4.88 11.38 8.19
N MET A 63 4.11 12.12 9.00
CA MET A 63 4.15 13.58 9.00
C MET A 63 4.83 14.10 10.26
N LEU A 64 5.63 15.16 10.11
CA LEU A 64 6.14 15.99 11.20
C LEU A 64 5.59 17.40 11.01
N GLY A 65 4.43 17.67 11.60
CA GLY A 65 3.62 18.84 11.26
C GLY A 65 3.18 18.78 9.79
N ILE A 66 3.49 19.82 9.00
CA ILE A 66 3.15 19.88 7.58
C ILE A 66 4.19 19.24 6.65
N ALA A 67 5.31 18.76 7.20
CA ALA A 67 6.39 18.17 6.41
C ALA A 67 6.30 16.64 6.41
N ALA A 68 6.54 16.04 5.24
CA ALA A 68 6.77 14.60 5.15
C ALA A 68 8.12 14.25 5.81
N ASP A 69 8.09 13.24 6.67
CA ASP A 69 9.25 12.77 7.44
C ASP A 69 9.81 11.48 6.81
N GLN A 70 9.03 10.40 6.86
CA GLN A 70 9.44 9.08 6.36
C GLN A 70 8.36 8.46 5.46
N LEU A 71 8.78 7.77 4.40
CA LEU A 71 7.90 6.85 3.68
C LEU A 71 7.78 5.53 4.43
N VAL A 72 6.58 5.23 4.90
CA VAL A 72 6.29 4.10 5.80
C VAL A 72 5.40 3.03 5.17
N GLY A 73 4.86 3.30 3.98
CA GLY A 73 4.08 2.34 3.23
C GLY A 73 3.98 2.70 1.76
N THR A 74 3.70 1.70 0.92
CA THR A 74 3.48 1.90 -0.51
C THR A 74 2.61 0.79 -1.09
N VAL A 75 1.91 1.11 -2.17
CA VAL A 75 1.26 0.16 -3.09
C VAL A 75 1.36 0.77 -4.49
N ARG A 76 1.28 -0.03 -5.55
CA ARG A 76 1.14 0.50 -6.91
C ARG A 76 -0.13 -0.02 -7.55
N ILE A 77 -0.73 0.80 -8.40
CA ILE A 77 -1.85 0.40 -9.26
C ILE A 77 -1.48 0.56 -10.72
N HIS A 78 -2.00 -0.29 -11.58
CA HIS A 78 -1.86 -0.16 -13.03
C HIS A 78 -3.12 -0.65 -13.74
N GLN A 79 -3.33 -0.13 -14.94
CA GLN A 79 -4.41 -0.56 -15.83
C GLN A 79 -3.84 -1.59 -16.81
N ALA A 80 -4.32 -2.84 -16.73
CA ALA A 80 -3.88 -3.89 -17.66
C ALA A 80 -4.62 -3.78 -19.00
N GLU A 81 -5.92 -3.45 -18.93
CA GLU A 81 -6.80 -3.23 -20.08
C GLU A 81 -7.79 -2.12 -19.72
N PRO A 82 -8.46 -1.46 -20.69
CA PRO A 82 -9.45 -0.42 -20.41
C PRO A 82 -10.46 -0.82 -19.32
N GLY A 83 -10.36 -0.13 -18.19
CA GLY A 83 -11.15 -0.30 -16.98
C GLY A 83 -10.88 -1.55 -16.13
N LEU A 84 -9.91 -2.40 -16.50
CA LEU A 84 -9.37 -3.47 -15.67
C LEU A 84 -8.09 -2.99 -14.96
N TRP A 85 -8.19 -2.85 -13.64
CA TRP A 85 -7.12 -2.35 -12.79
C TRP A 85 -6.60 -3.41 -11.83
N TRP A 86 -5.33 -3.24 -11.45
CA TRP A 86 -4.63 -4.16 -10.57
C TRP A 86 -3.89 -3.41 -9.47
N GLY A 87 -4.09 -3.84 -8.23
CA GLY A 87 -3.25 -3.47 -7.09
C GLY A 87 -2.13 -4.48 -6.87
N SER A 88 -0.91 -4.00 -6.69
CA SER A 88 0.26 -4.86 -6.44
C SER A 88 1.32 -4.17 -5.58
N ARG A 89 2.29 -4.95 -5.10
CA ARG A 89 3.45 -4.47 -4.32
C ARG A 89 3.08 -3.67 -3.06
N LEU A 90 2.02 -4.10 -2.37
CA LEU A 90 1.65 -3.53 -1.08
C LEU A 90 2.72 -3.87 -0.03
N ALA A 91 3.43 -2.86 0.45
CA ALA A 91 4.47 -2.97 1.46
C ALA A 91 4.25 -1.91 2.54
N VAL A 92 4.38 -2.31 3.81
CA VAL A 92 4.34 -1.40 4.96
C VAL A 92 5.53 -1.70 5.85
N HIS A 93 6.23 -0.64 6.25
CA HIS A 93 7.39 -0.71 7.13
C HIS A 93 7.02 -1.45 8.43
N PRO A 94 7.83 -2.40 8.92
CA PRO A 94 7.49 -3.27 10.05
C PRO A 94 6.93 -2.52 11.27
N ASP A 95 7.58 -1.42 11.65
CA ASP A 95 7.19 -0.60 12.80
C ASP A 95 5.81 0.06 12.69
N PHE A 96 5.28 0.16 11.47
CA PHE A 96 4.04 0.86 11.15
C PHE A 96 2.89 -0.08 10.77
N ARG A 97 3.13 -1.40 10.67
CA ARG A 97 2.10 -2.39 10.29
C ARG A 97 0.90 -2.44 11.23
N LYS A 98 1.10 -2.12 12.51
CA LYS A 98 0.04 -2.08 13.54
C LYS A 98 -0.50 -0.67 13.81
N ILE A 99 0.00 0.35 13.10
CA ILE A 99 -0.31 1.75 13.36
C ILE A 99 -1.27 2.26 12.27
N GLY A 100 -2.31 3.00 12.68
CA GLY A 100 -3.12 3.85 11.78
C GLY A 100 -3.87 3.14 10.65
N ALA A 101 -3.99 1.81 10.68
CA ALA A 101 -4.57 1.02 9.59
C ALA A 101 -3.99 1.39 8.20
N LEU A 102 -2.68 1.65 8.12
CA LEU A 102 -2.03 2.16 6.91
C LEU A 102 -2.23 1.27 5.69
N GLY A 103 -2.10 -0.05 5.85
CA GLY A 103 -2.36 -1.01 4.77
C GLY A 103 -3.78 -0.88 4.23
N ALA A 104 -4.78 -0.73 5.11
CA ALA A 104 -6.17 -0.53 4.70
C ALA A 104 -6.38 0.83 3.99
N THR A 105 -5.71 1.89 4.47
CA THR A 105 -5.81 3.22 3.86
C THR A 105 -5.17 3.26 2.46
N LEU A 106 -4.03 2.58 2.28
CA LEU A 106 -3.39 2.39 0.97
C LEU A 106 -4.32 1.65 0.00
N ILE A 107 -4.92 0.53 0.44
CA ILE A 107 -5.90 -0.22 -0.36
C ILE A 107 -7.10 0.65 -0.71
N LYS A 108 -7.63 1.41 0.26
CA LYS A 108 -8.76 2.30 0.04
C LYS A 108 -8.45 3.34 -1.03
N LEU A 109 -7.31 4.02 -0.95
CA LEU A 109 -6.95 5.03 -1.96
C LEU A 109 -6.69 4.37 -3.33
N ALA A 110 -6.05 3.20 -3.36
CA ALA A 110 -5.82 2.44 -4.59
C ALA A 110 -7.12 2.16 -5.36
N VAL A 111 -8.12 1.58 -4.68
CA VAL A 111 -9.39 1.25 -5.33
C VAL A 111 -10.21 2.50 -5.63
N SER A 112 -10.27 3.46 -4.70
CA SER A 112 -11.07 4.69 -4.86
C SER A 112 -10.56 5.57 -6.01
N SER A 113 -9.24 5.66 -6.18
CA SER A 113 -8.63 6.43 -7.28
C SER A 113 -8.83 5.74 -8.63
N ALA A 114 -8.66 4.42 -8.71
CA ALA A 114 -8.98 3.66 -9.91
C ALA A 114 -10.47 3.77 -10.28
N ASN A 115 -11.38 3.74 -9.30
CA ASN A 115 -12.81 3.94 -9.51
C ASN A 115 -13.11 5.32 -10.15
N ALA A 116 -12.42 6.37 -9.68
CA ALA A 116 -12.57 7.71 -10.25
C ALA A 116 -12.14 7.84 -11.72
N ILE A 117 -11.27 6.96 -12.21
CA ILE A 117 -10.72 6.98 -13.58
C ILE A 117 -11.29 5.85 -14.45
N GLY A 118 -12.51 5.37 -14.14
CA GLY A 118 -13.27 4.46 -14.99
C GLY A 118 -12.96 2.98 -14.80
N CYS A 119 -12.49 2.58 -13.62
CA CYS A 119 -12.37 1.17 -13.27
C CYS A 119 -13.73 0.48 -13.18
N HIS A 120 -13.90 -0.64 -13.89
CA HIS A 120 -15.04 -1.56 -13.73
C HIS A 120 -14.65 -2.85 -12.99
N THR A 121 -13.38 -3.23 -13.02
CA THR A 121 -12.86 -4.40 -12.31
C THR A 121 -11.50 -4.08 -11.68
N PHE A 122 -11.38 -4.29 -10.37
CA PHE A 122 -10.12 -4.11 -9.64
C PHE A 122 -9.69 -5.42 -8.99
N LEU A 123 -8.49 -5.90 -9.33
CA LEU A 123 -7.95 -7.19 -8.90
C LEU A 123 -6.66 -7.03 -8.09
N ALA A 124 -6.35 -8.04 -7.29
CA ALA A 124 -5.05 -8.17 -6.62
C ALA A 124 -4.69 -9.64 -6.40
N ASN A 125 -3.39 -9.92 -6.40
CA ASN A 125 -2.83 -11.20 -5.95
C ASN A 125 -2.34 -11.01 -4.52
N VAL A 126 -3.04 -11.63 -3.57
CA VAL A 126 -2.86 -11.39 -2.14
C VAL A 126 -2.30 -12.65 -1.49
N GLN A 127 -1.20 -12.55 -0.75
CA GLN A 127 -0.71 -13.70 0.03
C GLN A 127 -1.78 -14.17 1.02
N VAL A 128 -1.94 -15.49 1.19
CA VAL A 128 -3.01 -16.08 2.02
C VAL A 128 -3.08 -15.47 3.43
N GLN A 129 -1.94 -15.16 4.04
CA GLN A 129 -1.85 -14.52 5.36
C GLN A 129 -2.59 -13.18 5.47
N ASN A 130 -2.73 -12.44 4.36
CA ASN A 130 -3.42 -11.15 4.31
C ASN A 130 -4.88 -11.29 3.84
N GLY A 131 -5.35 -12.50 3.50
CA GLY A 131 -6.70 -12.71 2.98
C GLY A 131 -7.81 -12.21 3.90
N LEU A 132 -7.65 -12.37 5.23
CA LEU A 132 -8.64 -11.88 6.20
C LEU A 132 -8.76 -10.35 6.21
N LEU A 133 -7.64 -9.62 6.05
CA LEU A 133 -7.64 -8.17 5.93
C LEU A 133 -8.44 -7.74 4.71
N PHE A 134 -8.16 -8.34 3.54
CA PHE A 134 -8.84 -8.01 2.30
C PHE A 134 -10.34 -8.33 2.34
N ARG A 135 -10.73 -9.48 2.91
CA ARG A 135 -12.16 -9.81 3.12
C ARG A 135 -12.88 -8.76 3.97
N ARG A 136 -12.25 -8.29 5.06
CA ARG A 136 -12.80 -7.19 5.90
C ARG A 136 -12.92 -5.87 5.15
N LEU A 137 -12.17 -5.70 4.07
CA LEU A 137 -12.21 -4.54 3.19
C LEU A 137 -13.14 -4.77 1.99
N HIS A 138 -14.08 -5.71 2.06
CA HIS A 138 -15.04 -5.99 0.97
C HIS A 138 -14.34 -6.43 -0.33
N TRP A 139 -13.43 -7.38 -0.19
CA TRP A 139 -12.86 -8.12 -1.31
C TRP A 139 -13.29 -9.58 -1.28
N ASP A 140 -13.65 -10.09 -2.45
CA ASP A 140 -14.04 -11.48 -2.67
C ASP A 140 -12.85 -12.29 -3.18
N VAL A 141 -12.73 -13.53 -2.71
CA VAL A 141 -11.76 -14.51 -3.25
C VAL A 141 -12.34 -15.11 -4.52
N ILE A 142 -11.57 -15.08 -5.61
CA ILE A 142 -11.93 -15.69 -6.89
C ILE A 142 -11.33 -17.10 -6.98
N GLU A 143 -10.03 -17.22 -6.71
CA GLU A 143 -9.29 -18.49 -6.82
C GLU A 143 -8.07 -18.47 -5.89
N GLU A 144 -7.55 -19.66 -5.59
CA GLU A 144 -6.29 -19.87 -4.89
C GLU A 144 -5.26 -20.44 -5.85
N PHE A 145 -4.03 -19.96 -5.76
CA PHE A 145 -2.95 -20.38 -6.66
C PHE A 145 -1.58 -20.14 -6.01
N GLU A 146 -0.52 -20.66 -6.61
CA GLU A 146 0.84 -20.49 -6.10
C GLU A 146 1.67 -19.61 -7.04
N VAL A 147 2.43 -18.68 -6.46
CA VAL A 147 3.39 -17.84 -7.18
C VAL A 147 4.66 -17.71 -6.35
N TYR A 148 5.83 -17.88 -6.98
CA TYR A 148 7.13 -17.79 -6.31
C TYR A 148 7.24 -18.73 -5.09
N GLY A 149 6.64 -19.93 -5.18
CA GLY A 149 6.63 -20.90 -4.07
C GLY A 149 5.76 -20.50 -2.88
N LYS A 150 4.89 -19.50 -3.04
CA LYS A 150 4.01 -18.99 -1.97
C LYS A 150 2.54 -19.04 -2.39
N PRO A 151 1.65 -19.50 -1.50
CA PRO A 151 0.22 -19.51 -1.78
C PRO A 151 -0.35 -18.09 -1.78
N HIS A 152 -1.17 -17.81 -2.79
CA HIS A 152 -1.83 -16.54 -3.03
C HIS A 152 -3.32 -16.76 -3.33
N LEU A 153 -4.09 -15.72 -3.06
CA LEU A 153 -5.50 -15.58 -3.37
C LEU A 153 -5.63 -14.53 -4.47
N ARG A 154 -6.29 -14.87 -5.58
CA ARG A 154 -6.78 -13.87 -6.51
C ARG A 154 -8.02 -13.27 -5.88
N MET A 155 -8.01 -11.96 -5.67
CA MET A 155 -9.13 -11.26 -5.04
C MET A 155 -9.62 -10.12 -5.91
N LYS A 156 -10.92 -9.82 -5.82
CA LYS A 156 -11.58 -8.71 -6.50
C LYS A 156 -12.21 -7.78 -5.48
N ALA A 157 -12.03 -6.48 -5.67
CA ALA A 157 -12.66 -5.46 -4.83
C ALA A 157 -14.12 -5.23 -5.24
N ASP A 158 -14.99 -5.05 -4.24
CA ASP A 158 -16.33 -4.48 -4.46
C ASP A 158 -16.22 -2.97 -4.66
N LEU A 159 -16.31 -2.50 -5.91
CA LEU A 159 -16.19 -1.07 -6.24
C LEU A 159 -17.28 -0.20 -5.60
N ALA A 160 -18.45 -0.75 -5.25
CA ALA A 160 -19.51 0.02 -4.60
C ALA A 160 -19.13 0.43 -3.17
N TYR A 161 -18.24 -0.33 -2.51
CA TYR A 161 -17.71 -0.01 -1.20
C TYR A 161 -16.68 1.14 -1.21
N TYR A 162 -16.06 1.39 -2.36
CA TYR A 162 -14.97 2.37 -2.51
C TYR A 162 -15.42 3.59 -3.30
N PRO A 163 -15.94 4.65 -2.66
CA PRO A 163 -16.37 5.85 -3.38
C PRO A 163 -15.19 6.47 -4.16
N PRO A 164 -15.43 6.98 -5.38
CA PRO A 164 -14.39 7.61 -6.19
C PRO A 164 -13.62 8.71 -5.46
N CYS A 165 -12.29 8.67 -5.55
CA CYS A 165 -11.41 9.74 -5.07
C CYS A 165 -10.80 10.48 -6.27
N VAL A 166 -11.24 11.72 -6.48
CA VAL A 166 -10.83 12.56 -7.63
C VAL A 166 -9.60 13.45 -7.35
N THR A 167 -9.07 13.43 -6.12
CA THR A 167 -7.87 14.19 -5.71
C THR A 167 -6.80 13.29 -5.07
N PRO A 168 -6.36 12.21 -5.75
CA PRO A 168 -5.49 11.21 -5.15
C PRO A 168 -4.07 11.72 -4.83
N GLU A 169 -3.62 12.82 -5.45
CA GLU A 169 -2.35 13.49 -5.16
C GLU A 169 -2.36 14.21 -3.81
N ALA A 170 -3.52 14.71 -3.37
CA ALA A 170 -3.71 15.23 -2.02
C ALA A 170 -3.95 14.09 -1.03
N GLY A 171 -4.71 13.07 -1.47
CA GLY A 171 -4.86 11.80 -0.77
C GLY A 171 -5.72 11.86 0.50
N PHE A 172 -5.45 10.95 1.44
CA PHE A 172 -6.14 10.82 2.72
C PHE A 172 -5.19 11.08 3.89
N THR A 173 -5.71 11.64 4.99
CA THR A 173 -5.00 11.70 6.27
C THR A 173 -5.46 10.55 7.16
N ALA A 174 -4.51 9.76 7.66
CA ALA A 174 -4.74 8.71 8.64
C ALA A 174 -4.07 9.07 9.96
N LEU A 175 -4.79 8.87 11.07
CA LEU A 175 -4.26 9.12 12.41
C LEU A 175 -3.87 7.80 13.08
N SER A 176 -2.83 7.84 13.91
CA SER A 176 -2.55 6.73 14.81
C SER A 176 -3.73 6.60 15.78
N ARG A 177 -4.39 5.43 15.79
CA ARG A 177 -5.33 5.12 16.87
C ARG A 177 -4.48 4.91 18.11
N LYS A 178 -4.66 5.75 19.14
CA LYS A 178 -4.24 5.37 20.49
C LYS A 178 -5.01 4.09 20.84
N ALA A 179 -4.30 3.06 21.29
CA ALA A 179 -4.97 1.98 22.00
C ALA A 179 -5.71 2.63 23.18
N ALA A 180 -7.03 2.44 23.24
CA ALA A 180 -7.86 2.88 24.35
C ALA A 180 -7.56 2.04 25.59
#